data_AF-A0A957V4X3-F1
#
_entry.id   AF-A0A957V4X3-F1
#
_cell.length_a   1.000
_cell.length_b   1.000
_cell.length_c   1.000
_cell.angle_alpha   90.00
_cell.angle_beta   90.00
_cell.angle_gamma   90.00
#
_symmetry.space_group_name_H-M   'P 1'
#
loop_
_entity.id
_entity.type
_entity.pdbx_description
1 polymer ?
#
loop_
_entity_poly.entity_id
_entity_poly.type
_entity_poly.pdbx_seq_one_letter_code
_entity_poly.pdbx_strand_id
1 'polypeptide(L)'
;VTLVWKLLFNLRGPINGLLIPFGIDPVAWLSDARFANLALIITSWWHASSYYMILFLAGLQAVPVVYQEAAALDGANAWQRLRHVILPLMRPTIVLVVVLSIINGFRTF
;
A
#
# COMPACT_ATOMS: atom_id res chain seq x y z
N VAL A 1 10.24 -6.10 -11.90
CA VAL A 1 9.57 -6.33 -10.60
C VAL A 1 9.36 -7.81 -10.31
N THR A 2 8.84 -8.62 -11.25
CA THR A 2 8.61 -10.07 -11.06
C THR A 2 9.87 -10.87 -10.67
N LEU A 3 11.06 -10.52 -11.19
CA LEU A 3 12.31 -11.18 -10.83
C LEU A 3 12.70 -10.98 -9.35
N VAL A 4 12.51 -9.77 -8.81
CA VAL A 4 12.83 -9.45 -7.41
C VAL A 4 11.95 -10.28 -6.48
N TRP A 5 10.65 -10.35 -6.76
CA TRP A 5 9.73 -11.19 -5.97
C TRP A 5 10.06 -12.68 -6.06
N LYS A 6 10.45 -13.18 -7.24
CA LYS A 6 10.92 -14.56 -7.38
C LYS A 6 12.18 -14.84 -6.53
N LEU A 7 13.09 -13.88 -6.42
CA LEU A 7 14.27 -13.99 -5.57
C LEU A 7 13.92 -13.92 -4.08
N LEU A 8 12.99 -13.03 -3.69
CA LEU A 8 12.53 -12.88 -2.32
C LEU A 8 11.83 -14.14 -1.81
N PHE A 9 10.93 -14.71 -2.62
CA PHE A 9 10.14 -15.91 -2.31
C PHE A 9 10.85 -17.23 -2.60
N ASN A 10 12.11 -17.19 -3.04
CA ASN A 10 12.91 -18.40 -3.24
C ASN A 10 13.04 -19.15 -1.90
N LEU A 11 13.15 -20.49 -1.96
CA LEU A 11 13.32 -21.33 -0.79
C LEU A 11 14.53 -20.91 0.07
N ARG A 12 15.63 -20.49 -0.58
CA ARG A 12 16.83 -19.91 0.06
C ARG A 12 16.85 -18.37 0.01
N GLY A 13 15.70 -17.75 -0.23
CA GLY A 13 15.55 -16.31 -0.35
C GLY A 13 15.53 -15.60 1.01
N PRO A 14 15.67 -14.26 1.02
CA PRO A 14 15.66 -13.46 2.24
C PRO A 14 14.43 -13.67 3.13
N ILE A 15 13.24 -13.92 2.56
CA ILE A 15 12.01 -14.12 3.34
C ILE A 15 12.14 -15.36 4.23
N ASN A 16 12.57 -16.50 3.68
CA ASN A 16 12.84 -17.69 4.50
C ASN A 16 14.05 -17.50 5.41
N GLY A 17 15.07 -16.76 4.97
CA GLY A 17 16.20 -16.38 5.82
C GLY A 17 15.82 -15.61 7.08
N LEU A 18 14.74 -14.84 7.05
CA LEU A 18 14.18 -14.16 8.21
C LEU A 18 13.30 -15.06 9.09
N LEU A 19 12.70 -16.12 8.53
CA LEU A 19 11.78 -17.03 9.25
C LEU A 19 12.51 -18.13 10.03
N ILE A 20 13.61 -18.63 9.48
CA ILE A 20 14.42 -19.70 10.08
C ILE A 20 14.90 -19.36 11.51
N PRO A 21 15.38 -18.13 11.81
CA PRO A 21 15.76 -17.74 13.17
C PRO A 21 14.61 -17.80 14.19
N PHE A 22 13.36 -17.71 13.75
CA PHE A 22 12.17 -17.85 14.59
C PHE A 22 11.69 -19.31 14.72
N GLY A 23 12.46 -20.29 14.23
CA GLY A 23 12.14 -21.71 14.29
C GLY A 23 11.09 -22.17 13.28
N ILE A 24 10.84 -21.37 12.23
CA ILE A 24 9.89 -21.69 11.17
C ILE A 24 10.63 -22.37 10.01
N ASP A 25 10.15 -23.54 9.59
CA ASP A 25 10.72 -24.27 8.45
C ASP A 25 10.59 -23.46 7.14
N PRO A 26 11.53 -23.62 6.19
CA PRO A 26 11.50 -22.90 4.92
C PRO A 26 10.19 -23.14 4.16
N VAL A 27 9.46 -22.05 3.90
CA VAL A 27 8.17 -22.11 3.19
C VAL A 27 8.41 -22.03 1.68
N ALA A 28 7.81 -22.95 0.94
CA ALA A 28 7.83 -22.94 -0.52
C ALA A 28 6.76 -21.99 -1.08
N TRP A 29 6.97 -20.68 -0.90
CA TRP A 29 5.99 -19.61 -1.18
C TRP A 29 5.34 -19.64 -2.56
N LEU A 30 6.05 -20.12 -3.59
CA LEU A 30 5.55 -20.16 -4.97
C LEU A 30 4.98 -21.52 -5.39
N SER A 31 5.21 -22.57 -4.59
CA SER A 31 4.87 -23.96 -4.96
C SER A 31 3.85 -24.59 -4.01
N ASP A 32 3.78 -24.16 -2.76
CA ASP A 32 2.75 -24.56 -1.80
C ASP A 32 1.47 -23.77 -2.08
N ALA A 33 0.40 -24.47 -2.47
CA ALA A 33 -0.90 -23.87 -2.80
C ALA A 33 -1.49 -23.01 -1.67
N ARG A 34 -1.12 -23.27 -0.40
CA ARG A 34 -1.57 -22.47 0.74
C ARG A 34 -0.96 -21.06 0.74
N PHE A 35 0.29 -20.94 0.30
CA PHE A 35 1.06 -19.69 0.35
C PHE A 35 1.21 -19.00 -1.01
N ALA A 36 1.04 -19.74 -2.10
CA ALA A 36 1.13 -19.22 -3.47
C ALA A 36 0.13 -18.09 -3.71
N ASN A 37 -1.12 -18.26 -3.29
CA ASN A 37 -2.14 -17.21 -3.40
C ASN A 37 -1.75 -15.96 -2.60
N LEU A 38 -1.21 -16.12 -1.39
CA LEU A 38 -0.78 -15.00 -0.56
C LEU A 38 0.41 -14.26 -1.19
N ALA A 39 1.42 -14.98 -1.69
CA ALA A 39 2.59 -14.41 -2.36
C ALA A 39 2.18 -13.62 -3.62
N LEU A 40 1.21 -14.14 -4.39
CA LEU A 40 0.64 -13.45 -5.54
C LEU A 40 -0.12 -12.18 -5.12
N ILE A 41 -0.98 -12.24 -4.10
CA ILE A 41 -1.72 -11.07 -3.59
C ILE A 41 -0.75 -9.97 -3.15
N ILE A 42 0.28 -10.31 -2.38
CA ILE A 42 1.28 -9.34 -1.90
C ILE A 42 2.01 -8.69 -3.07
N THR A 43 2.44 -9.50 -4.05
CA THR A 43 3.16 -9.01 -5.24
C THR A 43 2.29 -8.06 -6.06
N SER A 44 1.04 -8.43 -6.31
CA SER A 44 0.07 -7.63 -7.06
C SER A 44 -0.30 -6.34 -6.32
N TRP A 45 -0.50 -6.42 -5.00
CA TRP A 45 -0.81 -5.27 -4.17
C TRP A 45 0.34 -4.27 -4.12
N TRP A 46 1.58 -4.75 -3.99
CA TRP A 46 2.77 -3.91 -4.07
C TRP A 46 2.86 -3.18 -5.41
N HIS A 47 2.65 -3.91 -6.51
CA HIS A 47 2.69 -3.33 -7.84
C HIS A 47 1.64 -2.22 -8.01
N ALA A 48 0.40 -2.49 -7.61
CA ALA A 48 -0.70 -1.53 -7.68
C ALA A 48 -0.45 -0.30 -6.77
N SER A 49 0.14 -0.51 -5.59
CA SER A 49 0.43 0.56 -4.64
C SER A 49 1.39 1.61 -5.20
N SER A 50 2.34 1.23 -6.07
CA SER A 50 3.29 2.19 -6.66
C SER A 50 2.61 3.28 -7.49
N TYR A 51 1.57 2.91 -8.25
CA TYR A 51 0.78 3.85 -9.04
C TYR A 51 -0.14 4.71 -8.17
N TYR A 52 -0.88 4.08 -7.24
CA TYR A 52 -1.80 4.82 -6.37
C TYR A 52 -1.09 5.77 -5.39
N MET A 53 0.13 5.45 -4.98
CA MET A 53 0.94 6.33 -4.12
C MET A 53 1.19 7.69 -4.78
N ILE A 54 1.47 7.71 -6.09
CA ILE A 54 1.70 8.97 -6.83
C ILE A 54 0.42 9.80 -6.87
N LEU A 55 -0.74 9.17 -7.09
CA LEU A 55 -2.03 9.86 -7.09
C LEU A 55 -2.35 10.44 -5.71
N PHE A 56 -2.12 9.68 -4.64
CA PHE A 56 -2.29 10.17 -3.27
C PHE A 56 -1.36 11.34 -2.96
N LEU A 57 -0.09 11.26 -3.38
CA LEU A 57 0.88 12.34 -3.18
C LEU A 57 0.45 13.62 -3.92
N ALA A 58 0.00 13.50 -5.17
CA ALA A 58 -0.54 14.62 -5.93
C ALA A 58 -1.78 15.23 -5.25
N GLY A 59 -2.70 14.39 -4.76
CA GLY A 59 -3.86 14.85 -3.99
C GLY A 59 -3.49 15.54 -2.69
N LEU A 60 -2.47 15.05 -1.99
CA LEU A 60 -1.97 15.66 -0.75
C LEU A 60 -1.32 17.02 -1.02
N GLN A 61 -0.54 17.14 -2.11
CA GLN A 61 0.07 18.41 -2.54
C GLN A 61 -0.99 19.45 -2.96
N ALA A 62 -2.15 19.00 -3.44
CA ALA A 62 -3.25 19.89 -3.79
C ALA A 62 -4.00 20.44 -2.57
N VAL A 63 -3.81 19.89 -1.36
CA VAL A 63 -4.43 20.40 -0.14
C VAL A 63 -3.78 21.73 0.25
N PRO A 64 -4.51 22.86 0.27
CA PRO A 64 -3.91 24.15 0.60
C PRO A 64 -3.41 24.18 2.06
N VAL A 65 -2.16 24.58 2.25
CA VAL A 65 -1.50 24.69 3.56
C VAL A 65 -2.27 25.60 4.53
N VAL A 66 -2.94 26.63 4.02
CA VAL A 66 -3.73 27.60 4.81
C VAL A 66 -4.77 26.91 5.71
N TYR A 67 -5.41 25.83 5.24
CA TYR A 67 -6.38 25.09 6.08
C TYR A 67 -5.71 24.33 7.23
N GLN A 68 -4.47 23.87 7.04
CA GLN A 68 -3.72 23.21 8.11
C GLN A 68 -3.20 24.20 9.14
N GLU A 69 -2.75 25.37 8.69
CA GLU A 69 -2.32 26.46 9.56
C GLU A 69 -3.48 27.01 10.38
N ALA A 70 -4.63 27.28 9.74
CA ALA A 70 -5.85 27.70 10.44
C ALA A 70 -6.27 26.68 11.50
N ALA A 71 -6.33 25.39 11.16
CA ALA A 71 -6.66 24.35 12.14
C ALA A 71 -5.63 24.24 13.28
N ALA A 72 -4.35 24.52 13.01
CA ALA A 72 -3.32 24.55 14.06
C ALA A 72 -3.49 25.76 15.00
N LEU A 73 -3.86 26.92 14.46
CA LEU A 73 -4.20 28.10 15.25
C LEU A 73 -5.45 27.87 16.11
N ASP A 74 -6.41 27.09 15.61
CA ASP A 74 -7.60 26.64 16.36
C ASP A 74 -7.30 25.53 17.39
N GLY A 75 -6.02 25.14 17.56
CA GLY A 75 -5.60 24.15 18.56
C GLY A 75 -5.79 22.69 18.13
N ALA A 76 -6.05 22.41 16.85
CA ALA A 76 -6.23 21.04 16.36
C ALA A 76 -4.90 20.25 16.38
N ASN A 77 -4.92 19.08 17.01
CA ASN A 77 -3.79 18.14 16.99
C ASN A 77 -3.66 17.42 15.63
N ALA A 78 -2.54 16.71 15.43
CA ALA A 78 -2.24 16.06 14.14
C ALA A 78 -3.33 15.08 13.66
N TRP A 79 -3.95 14.33 14.58
CA TRP A 79 -5.03 13.39 14.24
C TRP A 79 -6.32 14.11 13.84
N GLN A 80 -6.65 15.20 14.53
CA GLN A 80 -7.80 16.03 14.19
C GLN A 80 -7.63 16.67 12.81
N ARG A 81 -6.43 17.21 12.50
CA ARG A 81 -6.13 17.76 11.18
C ARG A 81 -6.17 16.70 10.08
N LEU A 82 -5.65 15.50 10.34
CA LEU A 82 -5.73 14.39 9.38
C LEU A 82 -7.19 14.06 9.07
N ARG A 83 -8.00 13.83 10.11
CA ARG A 83 -9.39 13.37 9.95
C ARG A 83 -10.35 14.44 9.43
N HIS A 84 -10.19 15.70 9.85
CA HIS A 84 -11.16 16.76 9.59
C HIS A 84 -10.71 17.80 8.54
N VAL A 85 -9.43 17.82 8.17
CA VAL A 85 -8.91 18.75 7.14
C VAL A 85 -8.38 17.97 5.94
N ILE A 86 -7.39 17.10 6.15
CA ILE A 86 -6.71 16.40 5.05
C ILE A 86 -7.64 15.39 4.37
N LEU A 87 -8.23 14.44 5.11
CA LEU A 87 -9.09 13.41 4.52
C LEU A 87 -10.31 14.01 3.78
N PRO A 88 -11.03 15.01 4.31
CA PRO A 88 -12.15 15.64 3.60
C PRO A 88 -11.74 16.35 2.31
N LEU A 89 -10.62 17.09 2.33
CA LEU A 89 -10.11 17.79 1.15
C LEU A 89 -9.53 16.83 0.10
N MET A 90 -8.99 15.70 0.53
CA MET A 90 -8.51 14.62 -0.36
C MET A 90 -9.62 13.71 -0.89
N ARG A 91 -10.90 13.87 -0.49
CA ARG A 91 -12.01 13.01 -0.94
C ARG A 91 -12.06 12.78 -2.45
N PRO A 92 -11.90 13.80 -3.32
CA PRO A 92 -11.92 13.59 -4.78
C PRO A 92 -10.82 12.62 -5.24
N THR A 93 -9.61 12.76 -4.70
CA THR A 93 -8.49 11.86 -4.99
C THR A 93 -8.71 10.46 -4.45
N ILE A 94 -9.22 10.34 -3.21
CA ILE A 94 -9.53 9.04 -2.60
C ILE A 94 -10.56 8.28 -3.46
N VAL A 95 -11.64 8.95 -3.86
CA VAL A 95 -12.69 8.35 -4.70
C VAL A 95 -12.12 7.92 -6.04
N LEU A 96 -11.32 8.77 -6.69
CA LEU A 96 -10.64 8.44 -7.95
C LEU A 96 -9.78 7.18 -7.81
N VAL A 97 -8.92 7.12 -6.79
CA VAL A 97 -8.04 5.97 -6.54
C VAL A 97 -8.85 4.71 -6.28
N VAL A 98 -9.91 4.79 -5.47
CA VAL A 98 -10.78 3.65 -5.17
C VAL A 98 -11.44 3.12 -6.45
N VAL A 99 -12.01 4.00 -7.28
CA VAL A 99 -12.65 3.61 -8.55
C VAL A 99 -11.63 2.96 -9.49
N LEU A 100 -10.45 3.57 -9.66
CA LEU A 100 -9.38 3.00 -10.48
C LEU A 100 -8.90 1.65 -9.92
N SER A 101 -8.82 1.49 -8.60
CA SER A 101 -8.42 0.23 -7.97
C SER A 101 -9.41 -0.89 -8.23
N ILE A 102 -10.71 -0.59 -8.18
CA ILE A 102 -11.77 -1.55 -8.48
C ILE A 102 -11.70 -1.96 -9.96
N ILE A 103 -11.60 -0.99 -10.88
CA ILE A 103 -11.52 -1.26 -12.33
C ILE A 103 -10.30 -2.13 -12.66
N ASN A 104 -9.12 -1.81 -12.10
CA ASN A 104 -7.90 -2.59 -12.35
C ASN A 104 -7.95 -3.97 -11.68
N GLY A 105 -8.58 -4.08 -10.52
CA GLY A 105 -8.84 -5.35 -9.85
C GLY A 105 -9.64 -6.29 -10.76
N PHE A 106 -10.77 -5.81 -11.31
CA PHE A 106 -11.58 -6.59 -12.24
C PHE A 106 -10.88 -6.94 -13.55
N ARG A 107 -9.93 -6.12 -14.02
CA ARG A 107 -9.17 -6.41 -15.25
C ARG A 107 -8.11 -7.51 -15.06
N THR A 108 -7.65 -7.71 -13.82
CA THR A 108 -6.55 -8.63 -13.51
C THR A 108 -7.03 -10.08 -13.35
N PHE A 109 -8.32 -10.29 -13.10
CA PHE A 109 -9.00 -11.59 -13.05
C PHE A 109 -9.79 -11.82 -14.33
#